data_AF-A0A7R9USX6-F1
#
_entry.id   AF-A0A7R9USX6-F1
#
_cell.length_a   1.000
_cell.length_b   1.000
_cell.length_c   1.000
_cell.angle_alpha   90.00
_cell.angle_beta   90.00
_cell.angle_gamma   90.00
#
_symmetry.space_group_name_H-M   'P 1'
#
loop_
_entity.id
_entity.type
_entity.pdbx_description
1 polymer ?
#
loop_
_entity_poly.entity_id
_entity_poly.type
_entity_poly.pdbx_seq_one_letter_code
_entity_poly.pdbx_strand_id
1 'polypeptide(L)'
;PLFDALVRWHFSPRHRPFADRLLAHSALRKHAAELGSLAVSAREHFAPGCAPRVLDAVRPMLCPHTAAFGFGSYALALLVPSGARLAGSAAAVVREVVALCAHTDASSELLRNAFDTLARVCKSAFVGRVERVEWAEHAPMLYTRTLAALGVAAVLDESTMAVLGAHARLVPAEASALSSAFPMLSLTKRAARLLVLGIDGDVPAADALSRLLQLLRAVETFCHPSNDGWWVVRLGHFLLAVAKAAEWRLAFEARAAADGRRTPYAPLRPEHVDALLDALVPLVLNAVHSKNGMMRAFARKAVHHLTYCKPERVGAFFADHALQALTTETAVHQAESML
;
A
#
# COMPACT_ATOMS: atom_id res chain seq x y z
N PRO A 1 17.48 21.92 5.01
CA PRO A 1 18.64 21.18 4.46
C PRO A 1 18.25 20.04 3.50
N LEU A 2 17.51 19.02 3.96
CA LEU A 2 17.12 17.89 3.10
C LEU A 2 16.20 18.32 1.94
N PHE A 3 15.19 19.14 2.23
CA PHE A 3 14.32 19.74 1.21
C PHE A 3 15.14 20.56 0.20
N ASP A 4 16.00 21.46 0.70
CA ASP A 4 16.86 22.30 -0.15
C ASP A 4 17.80 21.48 -1.03
N ALA A 5 18.33 20.36 -0.51
CA ALA A 5 19.18 19.44 -1.26
C ALA A 5 18.38 18.72 -2.37
N LEU A 6 17.18 18.22 -2.05
CA LEU A 6 16.29 17.61 -3.06
C LEU A 6 15.94 18.61 -4.16
N VAL A 7 15.59 19.84 -3.79
CA VAL A 7 15.24 20.92 -4.73
C VAL A 7 16.46 21.31 -5.59
N ARG A 8 17.60 21.57 -4.97
CA ARG A 8 18.83 22.00 -5.66
C ARG A 8 19.33 20.97 -6.66
N TRP A 9 19.33 19.69 -6.28
CA TRP A 9 19.96 18.65 -7.07
C TRP A 9 19.02 17.97 -8.07
N HIS A 10 17.72 17.92 -7.78
CA HIS A 10 16.77 17.10 -8.56
C HIS A 10 15.55 17.86 -9.08
N PHE A 11 15.31 19.11 -8.67
CA PHE A 11 14.18 19.92 -9.17
C PHE A 11 14.59 21.03 -10.14
N SER A 12 15.76 21.65 -9.98
CA SER A 12 16.24 22.73 -10.87
C SER A 12 17.45 22.30 -11.71
N PRO A 13 17.26 21.53 -12.81
CA PRO A 13 18.37 21.09 -13.67
C PRO A 13 18.91 22.19 -14.60
N ARG A 14 18.44 23.44 -14.48
CA ARG A 14 18.80 24.57 -15.37
C ARG A 14 20.29 24.92 -15.40
N HIS A 15 21.12 24.32 -14.54
CA HIS A 15 22.55 24.62 -14.44
C HIS A 15 23.52 23.54 -14.97
N ARG A 16 23.05 22.48 -15.64
CA ARG A 16 23.96 21.44 -16.14
C ARG A 16 24.12 21.42 -17.67
N PRO A 17 25.37 21.47 -18.20
CA PRO A 17 25.66 21.19 -19.61
C PRO A 17 25.11 19.82 -20.03
N PHE A 18 24.65 19.71 -21.28
CA PHE A 18 23.98 18.51 -21.81
C PHE A 18 24.84 17.24 -21.75
N ALA A 19 26.15 17.35 -21.95
CA ALA A 19 27.10 16.23 -21.88
C ALA A 19 27.24 15.65 -20.45
N ASP A 20 27.16 16.50 -19.41
CA ASP A 20 27.16 16.06 -18.01
C ASP A 20 25.86 15.36 -17.63
N ARG A 21 24.74 15.65 -18.31
CA ARG A 21 23.44 15.00 -18.00
C ARG A 21 23.42 13.52 -18.36
N LEU A 22 24.10 13.12 -19.44
CA LEU A 22 24.15 11.72 -19.91
C LEU A 22 25.09 10.87 -19.04
N LEU A 23 26.30 11.34 -18.77
CA LEU A 23 27.28 10.62 -17.92
C LEU A 23 26.91 10.69 -16.43
N ALA A 24 26.33 11.79 -15.95
CA ALA A 24 25.83 11.89 -14.59
C ALA A 24 24.47 11.23 -14.39
N HIS A 25 23.79 10.71 -15.43
CA HIS A 25 22.44 10.15 -15.26
C HIS A 25 22.42 8.98 -14.26
N SER A 26 23.41 8.09 -14.30
CA SER A 26 23.51 6.96 -13.38
C SER A 26 23.88 7.41 -11.96
N ALA A 27 24.86 8.33 -11.84
CA ALA A 27 25.29 8.90 -10.56
C ALA A 27 24.20 9.74 -9.88
N LEU A 28 23.45 10.52 -10.66
CA LEU A 28 22.32 11.33 -10.18
C LEU A 28 21.16 10.45 -9.73
N ARG A 29 20.83 9.39 -10.47
CA ARG A 29 19.82 8.41 -10.05
C ARG A 29 20.20 7.73 -8.73
N LYS A 30 21.46 7.31 -8.59
CA LYS A 30 21.99 6.75 -7.34
C LYS A 30 21.94 7.78 -6.20
N HIS A 31 22.41 9.00 -6.45
CA HIS A 31 22.35 10.09 -5.48
C HIS A 31 20.91 10.40 -5.04
N ALA A 32 19.95 10.40 -5.97
CA ALA A 32 18.53 10.58 -5.65
C ALA A 32 18.00 9.44 -4.76
N ALA A 33 18.34 8.19 -5.09
CA ALA A 33 17.96 7.03 -4.30
C ALA A 33 18.50 7.10 -2.86
N GLU A 34 19.79 7.40 -2.70
CA GLU A 34 20.43 7.53 -1.38
C GLU A 34 19.88 8.70 -0.59
N LEU A 35 19.67 9.86 -1.24
CA LEU A 35 19.08 11.02 -0.58
C LEU A 35 17.62 10.76 -0.17
N GLY A 36 16.87 10.01 -0.97
CA GLY A 36 15.52 9.55 -0.62
C GLY A 36 15.53 8.60 0.58
N SER A 37 16.45 7.62 0.60
CA SER A 37 16.65 6.70 1.72
C SER A 37 17.03 7.43 3.02
N LEU A 38 17.93 8.41 2.91
CA LEU A 38 18.31 9.28 4.01
C LEU A 38 17.11 10.08 4.52
N ALA A 39 16.31 10.68 3.64
CA ALA A 39 15.11 11.43 4.04
C ALA A 39 14.09 10.54 4.77
N VAL A 40 13.85 9.33 4.25
CA VAL A 40 12.95 8.34 4.87
C VAL A 40 13.43 7.94 6.26
N SER A 41 14.74 7.81 6.46
CA SER A 41 15.35 7.44 7.75
C SER A 41 15.35 8.63 8.73
N ALA A 42 15.61 9.84 8.24
CA ALA A 42 15.73 11.03 9.06
C ALA A 42 14.38 11.59 9.56
N ARG A 43 13.27 11.32 8.87
CA ARG A 43 11.97 11.95 9.15
C ARG A 43 11.36 11.63 10.53
N GLU A 44 11.82 10.57 11.21
CA GLU A 44 11.44 10.28 12.61
C GLU A 44 12.14 11.22 13.60
N HIS A 45 13.25 11.83 13.18
CA HIS A 45 14.08 12.73 13.99
C HIS A 45 13.84 14.21 13.67
N PHE A 46 12.90 14.54 12.78
CA PHE A 46 12.54 15.93 12.50
C PHE A 46 12.00 16.63 13.75
N ALA A 47 12.23 17.94 13.82
CA ALA A 47 11.77 18.76 14.94
C ALA A 47 10.22 18.70 15.07
N PRO A 48 9.67 18.81 16.30
CA PRO A 48 8.24 19.02 16.49
C PRO A 48 7.71 20.17 15.61
N GLY A 49 6.48 20.05 15.11
CA GLY A 49 5.87 21.08 14.25
C GLY A 49 6.48 21.19 12.85
N CYS A 50 7.29 20.20 12.41
CA CYS A 50 7.86 20.20 11.06
C CYS A 50 6.81 19.89 9.99
N ALA A 51 5.76 19.11 10.29
CA ALA A 51 4.73 18.72 9.33
C ALA A 51 4.08 19.92 8.60
N PRO A 52 3.55 20.95 9.28
CA PRO A 52 3.01 22.14 8.61
C PRO A 52 4.01 22.84 7.71
N ARG A 53 5.27 22.98 8.16
CA ARG A 53 6.35 23.60 7.36
C ARG A 53 6.66 22.82 6.10
N VAL A 54 6.64 21.49 6.17
CA VAL A 54 6.81 20.61 4.99
C VAL A 54 5.63 20.79 4.03
N LEU A 55 4.40 20.80 4.54
CA LEU A 55 3.21 21.03 3.71
C LEU A 55 3.28 22.39 3.01
N ASP A 56 3.60 23.46 3.72
CA ASP A 56 3.70 24.81 3.16
C ASP A 56 4.81 24.93 2.12
N ALA A 57 5.96 24.28 2.35
CA ALA A 57 7.07 24.27 1.40
C ALA A 57 6.75 23.50 0.11
N VAL A 58 5.97 22.42 0.23
CA VAL A 58 5.66 21.52 -0.90
C VAL A 58 4.41 21.95 -1.65
N ARG A 59 3.43 22.60 -1.01
CA ARG A 59 2.14 22.99 -1.61
C ARG A 59 2.27 23.77 -2.93
N PRO A 60 3.20 24.74 -3.09
CA PRO A 60 3.40 25.43 -4.38
C PRO A 60 3.77 24.48 -5.53
N MET A 61 4.34 23.31 -5.21
CA MET A 61 4.76 22.28 -6.17
C MET A 61 3.64 21.29 -6.50
N LEU A 62 2.50 21.30 -5.78
CA LEU A 62 1.40 20.34 -5.95
C LEU A 62 0.37 20.74 -7.01
N CYS A 63 0.67 21.74 -7.85
CA CYS A 63 -0.18 22.09 -8.98
C CYS A 63 -0.05 21.02 -10.09
N PRO A 64 -1.13 20.27 -10.43
CA PRO A 64 -1.08 19.16 -11.39
C PRO A 64 -0.73 19.61 -12.82
N HIS A 65 -0.88 20.90 -13.12
CA HIS A 65 -0.58 21.50 -14.43
C HIS A 65 0.89 21.94 -14.57
N THR A 66 1.75 21.63 -13.60
CA THR A 66 3.16 22.04 -13.61
C THR A 66 4.10 20.85 -13.59
N ALA A 67 5.29 20.99 -14.17
CA ALA A 67 6.36 19.99 -14.09
C ALA A 67 6.84 19.73 -12.64
N ALA A 68 6.47 20.62 -11.69
CA ALA A 68 6.79 20.47 -10.28
C ALA A 68 5.94 19.42 -9.56
N PHE A 69 4.79 19.06 -10.14
CA PHE A 69 3.82 18.16 -9.53
C PHE A 69 4.42 16.83 -9.08
N GLY A 70 5.16 16.17 -9.99
CA GLY A 70 5.78 14.88 -9.72
C GLY A 70 6.72 14.96 -8.51
N PHE A 71 7.62 15.96 -8.50
CA PHE A 71 8.54 16.17 -7.38
C PHE A 71 7.80 16.51 -6.09
N GLY A 72 6.79 17.37 -6.14
CA GLY A 72 5.98 17.72 -4.97
C GLY A 72 5.38 16.48 -4.31
N SER A 73 4.85 15.54 -5.10
CA SER A 73 4.32 14.28 -4.57
C SER A 73 5.39 13.42 -3.88
N TYR A 74 6.62 13.36 -4.43
CA TYR A 74 7.74 12.66 -3.80
C TYR A 74 8.20 13.35 -2.53
N ALA A 75 8.29 14.68 -2.54
CA ALA A 75 8.67 15.47 -1.38
C ALA A 75 7.71 15.23 -0.20
N LEU A 76 6.40 15.14 -0.45
CA LEU A 76 5.43 14.73 0.59
C LEU A 76 5.76 13.34 1.16
N ALA A 77 5.94 12.33 0.30
CA ALA A 77 6.20 10.96 0.74
C ALA A 77 7.52 10.81 1.52
N LEU A 78 8.54 11.58 1.15
CA LEU A 78 9.87 11.54 1.77
C LEU A 78 9.94 12.35 3.06
N LEU A 79 9.36 13.56 3.06
CA LEU A 79 9.63 14.57 4.10
C LEU A 79 8.50 14.76 5.10
N VAL A 80 7.28 14.28 4.82
CA VAL A 80 6.23 14.28 5.86
C VAL A 80 6.72 13.40 7.02
N PRO A 81 6.81 13.95 8.25
CA PRO A 81 7.35 13.24 9.41
C PRO A 81 6.51 12.01 9.77
N SER A 82 7.06 11.10 10.57
CA SER A 82 6.38 9.88 11.01
C SER A 82 6.31 9.74 12.53
N GLY A 83 5.38 8.90 13.00
CA GLY A 83 5.18 8.65 14.42
C GLY A 83 4.73 9.91 15.16
N ALA A 84 5.24 10.10 16.38
CA ALA A 84 4.82 11.20 17.26
C ALA A 84 5.13 12.60 16.71
N ARG A 85 6.06 12.71 15.75
CA ARG A 85 6.39 14.01 15.10
C ARG A 85 5.29 14.54 14.20
N LEU A 86 4.31 13.69 13.86
CA LEU A 86 3.14 14.06 13.09
C LEU A 86 1.95 14.50 13.96
N ALA A 87 2.04 14.37 15.29
CA ALA A 87 0.96 14.69 16.20
C ALA A 87 0.48 16.15 16.04
N GLY A 88 -0.83 16.34 15.99
CA GLY A 88 -1.46 17.64 15.73
C GLY A 88 -1.44 18.08 14.27
N SER A 89 -1.01 17.22 13.35
CA SER A 89 -0.96 17.50 11.91
C SER A 89 -1.39 16.32 11.03
N ALA A 90 -1.79 15.19 11.62
CA ALA A 90 -2.18 13.99 10.88
C ALA A 90 -3.40 14.25 9.99
N ALA A 91 -4.44 14.90 10.53
CA ALA A 91 -5.65 15.24 9.77
C ALA A 91 -5.36 16.20 8.60
N ALA A 92 -4.47 17.18 8.79
CA ALA A 92 -4.07 18.11 7.74
C ALA A 92 -3.30 17.41 6.61
N VAL A 93 -2.35 16.54 6.98
CA VAL A 93 -1.60 15.71 6.01
C VAL A 93 -2.54 14.79 5.24
N VAL A 94 -3.48 14.11 5.91
CA VAL A 94 -4.44 13.23 5.25
C VAL A 94 -5.30 14.02 4.28
N ARG A 95 -5.83 15.18 4.68
CA ARG A 95 -6.64 16.04 3.81
C ARG A 95 -5.89 16.46 2.54
N GLU A 96 -4.66 16.93 2.67
CA GLU A 96 -3.84 17.35 1.53
C GLU A 96 -3.57 16.16 0.58
N VAL A 97 -3.19 14.99 1.11
CA VAL A 97 -2.88 13.82 0.29
C VAL A 97 -4.15 13.21 -0.35
N VAL A 98 -5.28 13.20 0.35
CA VAL A 98 -6.56 12.76 -0.21
C VAL A 98 -7.02 13.72 -1.31
N ALA A 99 -6.91 15.04 -1.10
CA ALA A 99 -7.23 16.03 -2.10
C ALA A 99 -6.34 15.85 -3.35
N LEU A 100 -5.05 15.61 -3.16
CA LEU A 100 -4.13 15.28 -4.26
C LEU A 100 -4.66 14.10 -5.09
N CYS A 101 -5.01 12.98 -4.44
CA CYS A 101 -5.54 11.80 -5.11
C CYS A 101 -6.92 11.99 -5.76
N ALA A 102 -7.73 12.93 -5.27
CA ALA A 102 -9.05 13.19 -5.82
C ALA A 102 -8.99 14.01 -7.11
N HIS A 103 -8.04 14.94 -7.23
CA HIS A 103 -7.96 15.91 -8.34
C HIS A 103 -7.01 15.50 -9.47
N THR A 104 -6.46 14.29 -9.42
CA THR A 104 -5.50 13.79 -10.41
C THR A 104 -5.85 12.40 -10.89
N ASP A 105 -5.44 12.08 -12.12
CA ASP A 105 -5.53 10.71 -12.62
C ASP A 105 -4.66 9.75 -11.79
N ALA A 106 -5.04 8.47 -11.81
CA ALA A 106 -4.36 7.40 -11.08
C ALA A 106 -3.02 7.03 -11.72
N SER A 107 -2.01 7.90 -11.70
CA SER A 107 -0.64 7.45 -12.02
C SER A 107 -0.11 6.54 -10.91
N SER A 108 0.61 5.49 -11.29
CA SER A 108 1.18 4.50 -10.37
C SER A 108 2.11 5.16 -9.34
N GLU A 109 2.92 6.13 -9.78
CA GLU A 109 3.88 6.85 -8.95
C GLU A 109 3.19 7.72 -7.90
N LEU A 110 2.17 8.46 -8.31
CA LEU A 110 1.42 9.34 -7.42
C LEU A 110 0.66 8.53 -6.37
N LEU A 111 -0.04 7.49 -6.81
CA LEU A 111 -0.75 6.60 -5.90
C LEU A 111 0.21 5.96 -4.90
N ARG A 112 1.38 5.51 -5.34
CA ARG A 112 2.38 4.97 -4.43
C ARG A 112 2.83 5.98 -3.38
N ASN A 113 3.14 7.21 -3.78
CA ASN A 113 3.59 8.26 -2.86
C ASN A 113 2.49 8.63 -1.85
N ALA A 114 1.26 8.75 -2.33
CA ALA A 114 0.10 9.03 -1.50
C ALA A 114 -0.18 7.90 -0.50
N PHE A 115 -0.28 6.65 -0.97
CA PHE A 115 -0.55 5.49 -0.12
C PHE A 115 0.60 5.22 0.87
N ASP A 116 1.86 5.50 0.52
CA ASP A 116 2.95 5.43 1.50
C ASP A 116 2.70 6.38 2.67
N THR A 117 2.34 7.63 2.37
CA THR A 117 2.05 8.65 3.38
C THR A 117 0.82 8.27 4.20
N LEU A 118 -0.32 7.98 3.55
CA LEU A 118 -1.57 7.63 4.22
C LEU A 118 -1.41 6.39 5.11
N ALA A 119 -0.76 5.34 4.64
CA ALA A 119 -0.55 4.13 5.43
C ALA A 119 0.40 4.35 6.62
N ARG A 120 1.35 5.30 6.53
CA ARG A 120 2.19 5.71 7.67
C ARG A 120 1.39 6.48 8.71
N VAL A 121 0.53 7.41 8.26
CA VAL A 121 -0.38 8.13 9.16
C VAL A 121 -1.32 7.14 9.84
N CYS A 122 -1.97 6.28 9.08
CA CYS A 122 -2.88 5.25 9.57
C CYS A 122 -2.21 4.36 10.62
N LYS A 123 -1.02 3.82 10.34
CA LYS A 123 -0.30 3.02 11.34
C LYS A 123 0.02 3.84 12.59
N SER A 124 0.44 5.10 12.46
CA SER A 124 0.77 5.96 13.61
C SER A 124 -0.45 6.27 14.46
N ALA A 125 -1.60 6.52 13.82
CA ALA A 125 -2.88 6.73 14.48
C ALA A 125 -3.33 5.44 15.17
N PHE A 126 -3.23 4.30 14.49
CA PHE A 126 -3.62 2.99 15.03
C PHE A 126 -2.85 2.61 16.30
N VAL A 127 -1.55 2.92 16.37
CA VAL A 127 -0.73 2.64 17.56
C VAL A 127 -0.76 3.76 18.62
N GLY A 128 -1.58 4.80 18.44
CA GLY A 128 -1.72 5.90 19.41
C GLY A 128 -0.57 6.89 19.47
N ARG A 129 0.22 7.01 18.40
CA ARG A 129 1.30 8.02 18.31
C ARG A 129 0.82 9.38 17.84
N VAL A 130 -0.32 9.43 17.16
CA VAL A 130 -0.97 10.64 16.66
C VAL A 130 -2.46 10.53 16.93
N GLU A 131 -3.18 11.63 16.70
CA GLU A 131 -4.63 11.68 16.79
C GLU A 131 -5.31 10.66 15.88
N ARG A 132 -6.49 10.19 16.30
CA ARG A 132 -7.35 9.32 15.51
C ARG A 132 -7.76 10.04 14.22
N VAL A 133 -7.75 9.30 13.12
CA VAL A 133 -8.21 9.75 11.81
C VAL A 133 -9.45 8.94 11.42
N GLU A 134 -10.51 9.63 11.00
CA GLU A 134 -11.76 9.02 10.51
C GLU A 134 -11.59 8.52 9.06
N TRP A 135 -11.01 7.32 8.91
CA TRP A 135 -10.75 6.73 7.59
C TRP A 135 -12.03 6.41 6.78
N ALA A 136 -13.17 6.27 7.45
CA ALA A 136 -14.46 6.01 6.82
C ALA A 136 -14.85 7.11 5.80
N GLU A 137 -14.53 8.37 6.08
CA GLU A 137 -14.81 9.52 5.19
C GLU A 137 -14.04 9.42 3.86
N HIS A 138 -12.88 8.76 3.88
CA HIS A 138 -12.01 8.63 2.71
C HIS A 138 -12.16 7.28 2.01
N ALA A 139 -12.99 6.39 2.54
CA ALA A 139 -13.11 5.03 2.06
C ALA A 139 -13.40 4.93 0.56
N PRO A 140 -14.38 5.65 -0.04
CA PRO A 140 -14.65 5.53 -1.47
C PRO A 140 -13.41 5.77 -2.35
N MET A 141 -12.58 6.77 -2.01
CA MET A 141 -11.34 7.04 -2.72
C MET A 141 -10.33 5.91 -2.50
N LEU A 142 -10.12 5.48 -1.25
CA LEU A 142 -9.13 4.46 -0.91
C LEU A 142 -9.42 3.13 -1.61
N TYR A 143 -10.68 2.69 -1.63
CA TYR A 143 -11.07 1.42 -2.25
C TYR A 143 -10.98 1.49 -3.77
N THR A 144 -11.50 2.54 -4.41
CA THR A 144 -11.44 2.70 -5.87
C THR A 144 -10.00 2.85 -6.37
N ARG A 145 -9.16 3.62 -5.66
CA ARG A 145 -7.74 3.76 -6.04
C ARG A 145 -6.94 2.49 -5.75
N THR A 146 -7.30 1.70 -4.73
CA THR A 146 -6.70 0.37 -4.52
C THR A 146 -7.04 -0.55 -5.68
N LEU A 147 -8.31 -0.61 -6.12
CA LEU A 147 -8.71 -1.42 -7.26
C LEU A 147 -7.95 -1.01 -8.54
N ALA A 148 -7.79 0.29 -8.78
CA ALA A 148 -6.98 0.81 -9.89
C ALA A 148 -5.50 0.38 -9.77
N ALA A 149 -4.92 0.42 -8.56
CA ALA A 149 -3.55 0.01 -8.30
C ALA A 149 -3.30 -1.49 -8.56
N LEU A 150 -4.31 -2.34 -8.32
CA LEU A 150 -4.26 -3.76 -8.64
C LEU A 150 -4.23 -4.02 -10.15
N GLY A 151 -4.70 -3.06 -10.96
CA GLY A 151 -4.70 -3.17 -12.42
C GLY A 151 -5.70 -4.18 -12.98
N VAL A 152 -6.67 -4.60 -12.16
CA VAL A 152 -7.74 -5.55 -12.54
C VAL A 152 -8.85 -4.88 -13.34
N ALA A 153 -9.09 -3.58 -13.13
CA ALA A 153 -10.07 -2.80 -13.90
C ALA A 153 -9.59 -2.47 -15.33
N ALA A 154 -8.27 -2.53 -15.57
CA ALA A 154 -7.66 -2.24 -16.87
C ALA A 154 -7.79 -3.39 -17.88
N VAL A 155 -8.37 -4.53 -17.50
CA VAL A 155 -8.67 -5.66 -18.40
C VAL A 155 -9.73 -5.28 -19.45
N LEU A 156 -10.41 -4.14 -19.28
CA LEU A 156 -11.47 -3.69 -20.17
C LEU A 156 -11.00 -2.83 -21.35
N ASP A 157 -9.77 -2.30 -21.39
CA ASP A 157 -9.25 -1.57 -22.57
C ASP A 157 -7.71 -1.40 -22.55
N GLU A 158 -7.03 -1.83 -23.63
CA GLU A 158 -5.60 -1.56 -23.90
C GLU A 158 -5.28 -0.05 -23.88
N SER A 159 -6.26 0.82 -24.17
CA SER A 159 -6.10 2.28 -24.10
C SER A 159 -5.94 2.80 -22.66
N THR A 160 -6.48 2.11 -21.66
CA THR A 160 -6.33 2.50 -20.23
C THR A 160 -4.91 2.23 -19.73
N MET A 161 -4.23 1.23 -20.31
CA MET A 161 -2.81 0.99 -20.06
C MET A 161 -1.94 2.10 -20.63
N ALA A 162 -2.36 2.70 -21.75
CA ALA A 162 -1.74 3.92 -22.24
C ALA A 162 -1.93 5.08 -21.25
N VAL A 163 -3.04 5.21 -20.54
CA VAL A 163 -3.24 6.26 -19.52
C VAL A 163 -2.42 6.01 -18.23
N LEU A 164 -2.36 4.78 -17.74
CA LEU A 164 -1.52 4.42 -16.58
C LEU A 164 -0.01 4.52 -16.90
N GLY A 165 0.38 4.31 -18.16
CA GLY A 165 1.76 4.46 -18.66
C GLY A 165 2.11 5.82 -19.27
N ALA A 166 1.14 6.65 -19.70
CA ALA A 166 1.40 7.93 -20.37
C ALA A 166 1.78 9.02 -19.37
N HIS A 167 1.25 8.97 -18.14
CA HIS A 167 1.63 9.94 -17.10
C HIS A 167 3.04 9.69 -16.56
N ALA A 168 3.63 8.51 -16.82
CA ALA A 168 5.06 8.27 -16.59
C ALA A 168 5.95 9.16 -17.46
N ARG A 169 5.42 9.75 -18.55
CA ARG A 169 6.17 10.68 -19.43
C ARG A 169 6.23 12.13 -18.92
N LEU A 170 5.49 12.46 -17.85
CA LEU A 170 5.47 13.81 -17.27
C LEU A 170 6.35 13.95 -16.03
N VAL A 171 6.90 12.84 -15.52
CA VAL A 171 7.81 12.84 -14.36
C VAL A 171 9.25 12.82 -14.89
N PRO A 172 10.09 13.82 -14.58
CA PRO A 172 11.50 13.77 -14.93
C PRO A 172 12.15 12.45 -14.46
N ALA A 173 13.03 11.86 -15.28
CA ALA A 173 13.65 10.57 -14.99
C ALA A 173 14.37 10.53 -13.64
N GLU A 174 14.85 11.70 -13.18
CA GLU A 174 15.48 11.92 -11.87
C GLU A 174 14.47 11.85 -10.72
N ALA A 175 13.27 12.41 -10.89
CA ALA A 175 12.18 12.25 -9.92
C ALA A 175 11.68 10.80 -9.87
N SER A 176 11.69 10.10 -11.01
CA SER A 176 11.44 8.65 -11.06
C SER A 176 12.57 7.83 -10.41
N ALA A 177 13.72 8.40 -10.06
CA ALA A 177 14.73 7.71 -9.26
C ALA A 177 14.44 7.75 -7.76
N LEU A 178 13.77 8.80 -7.27
CA LEU A 178 13.28 8.90 -5.87
C LEU A 178 12.26 7.80 -5.55
N SER A 179 11.56 7.33 -6.57
CA SER A 179 10.77 6.09 -6.63
C SER A 179 11.45 4.86 -6.03
N SER A 180 12.78 4.74 -6.14
CA SER A 180 13.52 3.58 -5.64
C SER A 180 13.45 3.43 -4.12
N ALA A 181 13.23 4.52 -3.38
CA ALA A 181 12.92 4.48 -1.95
C ALA A 181 11.62 3.71 -1.65
N PHE A 182 10.77 3.50 -2.66
CA PHE A 182 9.47 2.85 -2.57
C PHE A 182 9.29 1.80 -3.69
N PRO A 183 9.63 0.51 -3.45
CA PRO A 183 9.44 -0.56 -4.45
C PRO A 183 8.01 -0.62 -5.00
N MET A 184 7.78 -1.07 -6.24
CA MET A 184 6.43 -1.10 -6.85
C MET A 184 5.39 -1.86 -6.00
N LEU A 185 5.78 -3.02 -5.45
CA LEU A 185 4.96 -3.81 -4.53
C LEU A 185 4.65 -3.09 -3.21
N SER A 186 5.33 -1.98 -2.91
CA SER A 186 4.99 -1.15 -1.74
C SER A 186 3.57 -0.62 -1.83
N LEU A 187 3.06 -0.25 -3.01
CA LEU A 187 1.71 0.30 -3.13
C LEU A 187 0.64 -0.69 -2.63
N THR A 188 0.64 -1.93 -3.11
CA THR A 188 -0.34 -2.94 -2.68
C THR A 188 -0.20 -3.27 -1.20
N LYS A 189 1.03 -3.29 -0.67
CA LYS A 189 1.27 -3.46 0.78
C LYS A 189 0.79 -2.28 1.62
N ARG A 190 0.98 -1.05 1.15
CA ARG A 190 0.55 0.18 1.84
C ARG A 190 -0.97 0.28 1.82
N ALA A 191 -1.60 -0.02 0.67
CA ALA A 191 -3.04 -0.14 0.53
C ALA A 191 -3.61 -1.17 1.49
N ALA A 192 -3.17 -2.43 1.43
CA ALA A 192 -3.64 -3.48 2.33
C ALA A 192 -3.53 -3.08 3.81
N ARG A 193 -2.38 -2.51 4.22
CA ARG A 193 -2.21 -2.02 5.59
C ARG A 193 -3.20 -0.92 5.94
N LEU A 194 -3.37 0.07 5.07
CA LEU A 194 -4.29 1.18 5.29
C LEU A 194 -5.73 0.70 5.42
N LEU A 195 -6.16 -0.20 4.53
CA LEU A 195 -7.53 -0.74 4.54
C LEU A 195 -7.79 -1.60 5.78
N VAL A 196 -6.83 -2.42 6.22
CA VAL A 196 -7.01 -3.28 7.40
C VAL A 196 -6.90 -2.50 8.71
N LEU A 197 -5.91 -1.61 8.85
CA LEU A 197 -5.73 -0.83 10.09
C LEU A 197 -6.74 0.31 10.24
N GLY A 198 -7.37 0.73 9.14
CA GLY A 198 -8.41 1.76 9.15
C GLY A 198 -9.79 1.28 9.60
N ILE A 199 -9.99 -0.02 9.82
CA ILE A 199 -11.27 -0.57 10.30
C ILE A 199 -11.44 -0.24 11.78
N ASP A 200 -12.63 0.22 12.15
CA ASP A 200 -13.00 0.47 13.55
C ASP A 200 -14.06 -0.55 13.99
N GLY A 201 -13.79 -1.29 15.08
CA GLY A 201 -14.62 -2.40 15.54
C GLY A 201 -16.03 -2.02 16.02
N ASP A 202 -16.30 -0.75 16.30
CA ASP A 202 -17.59 -0.31 16.87
C ASP A 202 -18.53 0.37 15.86
N VAL A 203 -18.13 0.53 14.59
CA VAL A 203 -18.88 1.32 13.59
C VAL A 203 -19.75 0.40 12.69
N PRO A 204 -21.10 0.53 12.67
CA PRO A 204 -21.98 -0.30 11.83
C PRO A 204 -22.42 0.36 10.49
N ALA A 205 -22.80 -0.49 9.51
CA ALA A 205 -23.61 -0.25 8.30
C ALA A 205 -22.94 0.13 6.94
N ALA A 206 -21.94 1.01 6.89
CA ALA A 206 -21.14 1.28 5.66
C ALA A 206 -19.63 1.17 5.92
N ASP A 207 -19.31 0.33 6.90
CA ASP A 207 -18.03 0.20 7.57
C ASP A 207 -16.88 -0.17 6.62
N ALA A 208 -15.67 0.26 6.98
CA ALA A 208 -14.45 -0.04 6.25
C ALA A 208 -14.30 -1.55 6.02
N LEU A 209 -14.70 -2.41 6.96
CA LEU A 209 -14.68 -3.86 6.76
C LEU A 209 -15.57 -4.26 5.57
N SER A 210 -16.82 -3.80 5.53
CA SER A 210 -17.76 -4.13 4.44
C SER A 210 -17.19 -3.76 3.06
N ARG A 211 -16.53 -2.61 2.95
CA ARG A 211 -15.88 -2.17 1.72
C ARG A 211 -14.65 -3.01 1.36
N LEU A 212 -13.87 -3.46 2.35
CA LEU A 212 -12.80 -4.42 2.12
C LEU A 212 -13.36 -5.75 1.61
N LEU A 213 -14.44 -6.26 2.20
CA LEU A 213 -15.11 -7.48 1.73
C LEU A 213 -15.68 -7.31 0.31
N GLN A 214 -16.18 -6.12 -0.05
CA GLN A 214 -16.60 -5.82 -1.42
C GLN A 214 -15.41 -5.78 -2.39
N LEU A 215 -14.28 -5.19 -2.00
CA LEU A 215 -13.06 -5.19 -2.81
C LEU A 215 -12.54 -6.62 -3.04
N LEU A 216 -12.54 -7.46 -2.00
CA LEU A 216 -12.12 -8.87 -2.11
C LEU A 216 -13.04 -9.65 -3.06
N ARG A 217 -14.36 -9.45 -2.96
CA ARG A 217 -15.34 -10.03 -3.90
C ARG A 217 -15.12 -9.53 -5.33
N ALA A 218 -14.82 -8.24 -5.51
CA ALA A 218 -14.58 -7.67 -6.84
C ALA A 218 -13.34 -8.25 -7.54
N VAL A 219 -12.36 -8.77 -6.78
CA VAL A 219 -11.13 -9.37 -7.33
C VAL A 219 -11.18 -10.91 -7.37
N GLU A 220 -12.32 -11.51 -7.04
CA GLU A 220 -12.45 -12.96 -6.88
C GLU A 220 -12.15 -13.72 -8.17
N THR A 221 -12.77 -13.31 -9.27
CA THR A 221 -12.58 -13.92 -10.58
C THR A 221 -11.12 -13.82 -11.03
N PHE A 222 -10.41 -12.75 -10.70
CA PHE A 222 -9.01 -12.54 -11.07
C PHE A 222 -8.03 -13.43 -10.29
N CYS A 223 -8.47 -14.08 -9.21
CA CYS A 223 -7.68 -15.04 -8.44
C CYS A 223 -7.77 -16.47 -8.99
N HIS A 224 -8.71 -16.75 -9.91
CA HIS A 224 -8.93 -18.11 -10.43
C HIS A 224 -7.68 -18.65 -11.16
N PRO A 225 -7.28 -19.92 -10.96
CA PRO A 225 -6.07 -20.50 -11.56
C PRO A 225 -5.96 -20.42 -13.09
N SER A 226 -7.10 -20.42 -13.78
CA SER A 226 -7.16 -20.29 -15.24
C SER A 226 -7.02 -18.84 -15.73
N ASN A 227 -7.14 -17.86 -14.84
CA ASN A 227 -7.02 -16.45 -15.17
C ASN A 227 -5.59 -15.99 -14.89
N ASP A 228 -4.90 -15.54 -15.93
CA ASP A 228 -3.54 -15.02 -15.84
C ASP A 228 -3.45 -13.66 -16.53
N GLY A 229 -2.49 -12.84 -16.11
CA GLY A 229 -2.33 -11.50 -16.63
C GLY A 229 -1.41 -10.63 -15.77
N TRP A 230 -1.22 -9.38 -16.20
CA TRP A 230 -0.30 -8.45 -15.53
C TRP A 230 -0.68 -8.13 -14.08
N TRP A 231 -1.95 -8.32 -13.70
CA TRP A 231 -2.45 -8.07 -12.34
C TRP A 231 -2.01 -9.14 -11.34
N VAL A 232 -1.70 -10.37 -11.79
CA VAL A 232 -1.55 -11.55 -10.93
C VAL A 232 -0.50 -11.35 -9.83
N VAL A 233 0.68 -10.82 -10.17
CA VAL A 233 1.74 -10.58 -9.17
C VAL A 233 1.33 -9.52 -8.14
N ARG A 234 0.65 -8.45 -8.58
CA ARG A 234 0.18 -7.37 -7.70
C ARG A 234 -0.94 -7.86 -6.79
N LEU A 235 -1.87 -8.63 -7.35
CA LEU A 235 -2.99 -9.24 -6.63
C LEU A 235 -2.50 -10.22 -5.57
N GLY A 236 -1.60 -11.13 -5.91
CA GLY A 236 -1.01 -12.06 -4.93
C GLY A 236 -0.30 -11.33 -3.79
N HIS A 237 0.50 -10.31 -4.11
CA HIS A 237 1.15 -9.50 -3.09
C HIS A 237 0.15 -8.72 -2.22
N PHE A 238 -0.96 -8.25 -2.80
CA PHE A 238 -2.05 -7.60 -2.05
C PHE A 238 -2.71 -8.57 -1.08
N LEU A 239 -3.10 -9.78 -1.51
CA LEU A 239 -3.69 -10.81 -0.65
C LEU A 239 -2.76 -11.15 0.53
N LEU A 240 -1.47 -11.38 0.26
CA LEU A 240 -0.45 -11.57 1.29
C LEU A 240 -0.38 -10.38 2.26
N ALA A 241 -0.41 -9.16 1.73
CA ALA A 241 -0.31 -7.97 2.56
C ALA A 241 -1.56 -7.75 3.42
N VAL A 242 -2.75 -8.13 2.95
CA VAL A 242 -3.99 -8.12 3.76
C VAL A 242 -3.88 -9.13 4.88
N ALA A 243 -3.50 -10.38 4.58
CA ALA A 243 -3.29 -11.43 5.59
C ALA A 243 -2.29 -11.00 6.67
N LYS A 244 -1.13 -10.47 6.25
CA LYS A 244 -0.09 -9.98 7.15
C LYS A 244 -0.54 -8.77 7.99
N ALA A 245 -1.34 -7.88 7.42
CA ALA A 245 -1.87 -6.74 8.17
C ALA A 245 -2.90 -7.18 9.21
N ALA A 246 -3.72 -8.18 8.88
CA ALA A 246 -4.72 -8.76 9.79
C ALA A 246 -4.04 -9.45 10.98
N GLU A 247 -3.08 -10.35 10.72
CA GLU A 247 -2.28 -11.00 11.77
C GLU A 247 -1.61 -9.96 12.68
N TRP A 248 -0.90 -8.98 12.09
CA TRP A 248 -0.22 -7.94 12.87
C TRP A 248 -1.18 -7.14 13.73
N ARG A 249 -2.36 -6.80 13.19
CA ARG A 249 -3.40 -6.08 13.92
C ARG A 249 -3.90 -6.88 15.11
N LEU A 250 -4.27 -8.14 14.91
CA LEU A 250 -4.77 -9.02 15.97
C LEU A 250 -3.73 -9.22 17.07
N ALA A 251 -2.46 -9.45 16.69
CA ALA A 251 -1.36 -9.55 17.65
C ALA A 251 -1.16 -8.26 18.46
N PHE A 252 -1.27 -7.10 17.81
CA PHE A 252 -1.16 -5.80 18.48
C PHE A 252 -2.32 -5.56 19.45
N GLU A 253 -3.55 -5.83 19.03
CA GLU A 253 -4.76 -5.67 19.85
C GLU A 253 -4.73 -6.60 21.06
N ALA A 254 -4.38 -7.88 20.86
CA ALA A 254 -4.22 -8.84 21.95
C ALA A 254 -3.15 -8.39 22.96
N ARG A 255 -2.01 -7.89 22.47
CA ARG A 255 -0.96 -7.35 23.33
C ARG A 255 -1.40 -6.10 24.08
N ALA A 256 -2.10 -5.18 23.40
CA ALA A 256 -2.62 -3.97 24.03
C ALA A 256 -3.64 -4.30 25.13
N ALA A 257 -4.53 -5.27 24.88
CA ALA A 257 -5.48 -5.76 25.87
C ALA A 257 -4.77 -6.37 27.09
N ALA A 258 -3.76 -7.22 26.86
CA ALA A 258 -2.95 -7.82 27.93
C ALA A 258 -2.18 -6.76 28.75
N ASP A 259 -1.72 -5.69 28.10
CA ASP A 259 -1.04 -4.56 28.75
C ASP A 259 -2.02 -3.56 29.39
N GLY A 260 -3.35 -3.75 29.28
CA GLY A 260 -4.37 -2.80 29.75
C GLY A 260 -4.38 -1.46 29.00
N ARG A 261 -3.77 -1.40 27.81
CA ARG A 261 -3.66 -0.19 26.99
C ARG A 261 -4.89 -0.01 26.11
N ARG A 262 -5.48 1.18 26.13
CA ARG A 262 -6.53 1.56 25.17
C ARG A 262 -5.91 1.81 23.80
N THR A 263 -6.53 1.22 22.78
CA THR A 263 -6.23 1.51 21.37
C THR A 263 -7.13 2.65 20.89
N PRO A 264 -6.65 3.53 19.98
CA PRO A 264 -7.48 4.61 19.43
C PRO A 264 -8.67 4.14 18.58
N TYR A 265 -8.57 2.94 18.02
CA TYR A 265 -9.64 2.26 17.28
C TYR A 265 -10.13 1.08 18.11
N ALA A 266 -11.43 0.76 18.02
CA ALA A 266 -11.98 -0.40 18.70
C ALA A 266 -11.40 -1.69 18.10
N PRO A 267 -11.05 -2.69 18.95
CA PRO A 267 -10.54 -3.97 18.49
C PRO A 267 -11.48 -4.69 17.53
N LEU A 268 -10.94 -5.55 16.66
CA LEU A 268 -11.81 -6.40 15.84
C LEU A 268 -12.54 -7.42 16.72
N ARG A 269 -13.86 -7.49 16.55
CA ARG A 269 -14.67 -8.53 17.17
C ARG A 269 -14.49 -9.86 16.42
N PRO A 270 -14.69 -11.02 17.08
CA PRO A 270 -14.48 -12.34 16.45
C PRO A 270 -15.18 -12.53 15.08
N GLU A 271 -16.32 -11.89 14.90
CA GLU A 271 -17.24 -11.93 13.77
C GLU A 271 -16.66 -11.13 12.59
N HIS A 272 -15.94 -10.05 12.89
CA HIS A 272 -15.18 -9.29 11.89
C HIS A 272 -14.03 -10.10 11.34
N VAL A 273 -13.35 -10.83 12.23
CA VAL A 273 -12.26 -11.74 11.84
C VAL A 273 -12.82 -12.88 10.99
N ASP A 274 -13.95 -13.47 11.39
CA ASP A 274 -14.60 -14.52 10.60
C ASP A 274 -14.99 -14.02 9.22
N ALA A 275 -15.67 -12.88 9.11
CA ALA A 275 -16.07 -12.32 7.82
C ALA A 275 -14.86 -12.03 6.90
N LEU A 276 -13.74 -11.56 7.46
CA LEU A 276 -12.51 -11.37 6.70
C LEU A 276 -11.92 -12.69 6.21
N LEU A 277 -11.91 -13.74 7.05
CA LEU A 277 -11.42 -15.06 6.68
C LEU A 277 -12.32 -15.73 5.63
N ASP A 278 -13.64 -15.60 5.78
CA ASP A 278 -14.64 -16.08 4.80
C ASP A 278 -14.38 -15.51 3.41
N ALA A 279 -14.03 -14.23 3.31
CA ALA A 279 -13.73 -13.59 2.04
C ALA A 279 -12.31 -13.91 1.53
N LEU A 280 -11.31 -14.05 2.40
CA LEU A 280 -9.90 -14.12 1.99
C LEU A 280 -9.41 -15.54 1.73
N VAL A 281 -9.83 -16.52 2.53
CA VAL A 281 -9.36 -17.92 2.43
C VAL A 281 -9.64 -18.53 1.06
N PRO A 282 -10.85 -18.41 0.47
CA PRO A 282 -11.12 -18.95 -0.87
C PRO A 282 -10.26 -18.31 -1.96
N LEU A 283 -9.99 -17.00 -1.86
CA LEU A 283 -9.13 -16.29 -2.80
C LEU A 283 -7.69 -16.77 -2.73
N VAL A 284 -7.19 -16.97 -1.50
CA VAL A 284 -5.85 -17.50 -1.26
C VAL A 284 -5.74 -18.95 -1.75
N LEU A 285 -6.76 -19.78 -1.53
CA LEU A 285 -6.81 -21.14 -2.05
C LEU A 285 -6.69 -21.16 -3.59
N ASN A 286 -7.48 -20.34 -4.28
CA ASN A 286 -7.38 -20.20 -5.73
C ASN A 286 -5.99 -19.72 -6.16
N ALA A 287 -5.41 -18.75 -5.43
CA ALA A 287 -4.08 -18.23 -5.70
C ALA A 287 -2.96 -19.26 -5.49
N VAL A 288 -3.10 -20.19 -4.53
CA VAL A 288 -2.16 -21.31 -4.31
C VAL A 288 -2.07 -22.19 -5.55
N HIS A 289 -3.17 -22.38 -6.28
CA HIS A 289 -3.21 -23.17 -7.51
C HIS A 289 -2.88 -22.38 -8.78
N SER A 290 -2.51 -21.10 -8.67
CA SER A 290 -2.20 -20.27 -9.83
C SER A 290 -1.06 -20.85 -10.66
N LYS A 291 -1.13 -20.71 -12.00
CA LYS A 291 -0.01 -21.07 -12.90
C LYS A 291 1.22 -20.17 -12.69
N ASN A 292 1.04 -18.98 -12.15
CA ASN A 292 2.12 -18.03 -11.88
C ASN A 292 2.86 -18.35 -10.57
N GLY A 293 4.16 -18.65 -10.65
CA GLY A 293 4.96 -19.04 -9.49
C GLY A 293 5.06 -17.98 -8.38
N MET A 294 5.06 -16.69 -8.73
CA MET A 294 5.09 -15.61 -7.72
C MET A 294 3.76 -15.49 -6.97
N MET A 295 2.63 -15.65 -7.67
CA MET A 295 1.30 -15.69 -7.06
C MET A 295 1.22 -16.84 -6.04
N ARG A 296 1.63 -18.06 -6.45
CA ARG A 296 1.69 -19.21 -5.53
C ARG A 296 2.56 -18.92 -4.30
N ALA A 297 3.75 -18.35 -4.50
CA ALA A 297 4.67 -18.04 -3.41
C ALA A 297 4.08 -17.00 -2.42
N PHE A 298 3.34 -16.00 -2.92
CA PHE A 298 2.65 -15.05 -2.05
C PHE A 298 1.46 -15.69 -1.34
N ALA A 299 0.67 -16.51 -2.03
CA ALA A 299 -0.49 -17.20 -1.48
C ALA A 299 -0.08 -18.14 -0.33
N ARG A 300 0.97 -18.95 -0.51
CA ARG A 300 1.49 -19.83 0.55
C ARG A 300 1.93 -19.05 1.81
N LYS A 301 2.55 -17.89 1.63
CA LYS A 301 2.87 -16.98 2.75
C LYS A 301 1.61 -16.37 3.37
N ALA A 302 0.57 -16.12 2.58
CA ALA A 302 -0.70 -15.62 3.08
C ALA A 302 -1.38 -16.68 3.96
N VAL A 303 -1.37 -17.95 3.56
CA VAL A 303 -1.85 -19.08 4.38
C VAL A 303 -1.21 -19.05 5.77
N HIS A 304 0.12 -18.98 5.83
CA HIS A 304 0.86 -18.90 7.09
C HIS A 304 0.35 -17.78 8.02
N HIS A 305 0.18 -16.57 7.50
CA HIS A 305 -0.33 -15.44 8.28
C HIS A 305 -1.79 -15.62 8.70
N LEU A 306 -2.64 -16.21 7.84
CA LEU A 306 -4.04 -16.49 8.17
C LEU A 306 -4.18 -17.58 9.23
N THR A 307 -3.29 -18.57 9.24
CA THR A 307 -3.24 -19.59 10.30
C THR A 307 -3.00 -18.97 11.67
N TYR A 308 -2.19 -17.92 11.78
CA TYR A 308 -2.05 -17.19 13.06
C TYR A 308 -3.29 -16.41 13.47
N CYS A 309 -4.17 -16.03 12.52
CA CYS A 309 -5.42 -15.34 12.85
C CYS A 309 -6.44 -16.27 13.51
N LYS A 310 -6.63 -17.49 12.98
CA LYS A 310 -7.48 -18.55 13.54
C LYS A 310 -6.95 -19.94 13.16
N PRO A 311 -6.06 -20.56 13.96
CA PRO A 311 -5.33 -21.77 13.56
C PRO A 311 -6.23 -22.98 13.38
N GLU A 312 -7.15 -23.24 14.32
CA GLU A 312 -8.14 -24.32 14.25
C GLU A 312 -9.00 -24.27 12.97
N ARG A 313 -9.32 -23.07 12.46
CA ARG A 313 -10.18 -22.91 11.29
C ARG A 313 -9.38 -22.97 9.98
N VAL A 314 -8.34 -22.15 9.87
CA VAL A 314 -7.56 -22.02 8.63
C VAL A 314 -6.63 -23.22 8.45
N GLY A 315 -6.00 -23.68 9.52
CA GLY A 315 -5.12 -24.85 9.49
C GLY A 315 -5.86 -26.11 9.06
N ALA A 316 -7.03 -26.39 9.66
CA ALA A 316 -7.86 -27.53 9.27
C ALA A 316 -8.29 -27.45 7.81
N PHE A 317 -8.76 -26.27 7.36
CA PHE A 317 -9.19 -26.06 5.97
C PHE A 317 -8.09 -26.40 4.95
N PHE A 318 -6.87 -25.90 5.15
CA PHE A 318 -5.77 -26.18 4.23
C PHE A 318 -5.20 -27.59 4.37
N ALA A 319 -5.26 -28.19 5.57
CA ALA A 319 -4.87 -29.59 5.76
C ALA A 319 -5.80 -30.55 4.99
N ASP A 320 -7.11 -30.30 5.04
CA ASP A 320 -8.09 -31.10 4.30
C ASP A 320 -7.87 -30.99 2.78
N HIS A 321 -7.63 -29.79 2.27
CA HIS A 321 -7.34 -29.59 0.84
C HIS A 321 -5.99 -30.18 0.43
N ALA A 322 -4.98 -30.14 1.29
CA ALA A 322 -3.69 -30.79 1.02
C ALA A 322 -3.86 -32.32 0.97
N LEU A 323 -4.61 -32.91 1.91
CA LEU A 323 -4.91 -34.33 1.91
C LEU A 323 -5.67 -34.74 0.63
N GLN A 324 -6.69 -33.98 0.26
CA GLN A 324 -7.42 -34.20 -1.00
C GLN A 324 -6.48 -34.15 -2.20
N ALA A 325 -5.64 -33.11 -2.30
CA ALA A 325 -4.69 -32.97 -3.40
C ALA A 325 -3.70 -34.15 -3.49
N LEU A 326 -3.22 -34.64 -2.35
CA LEU A 326 -2.33 -35.81 -2.26
C LEU A 326 -3.01 -37.12 -2.68
N THR A 327 -4.32 -37.23 -2.51
CA THR A 327 -5.08 -38.40 -2.94
C THR A 327 -5.50 -38.37 -4.41
N THR A 328 -5.30 -37.25 -5.11
CA THR A 328 -5.67 -37.15 -6.53
C THR A 328 -4.66 -37.84 -7.43
N GLU A 329 -5.13 -38.70 -8.33
CA GLU A 329 -4.27 -39.37 -9.33
C GLU A 329 -4.04 -38.51 -10.59
N THR A 330 -4.92 -37.54 -10.85
CA THR A 330 -4.96 -36.80 -12.13
C THR A 330 -4.56 -35.33 -12.02
N ALA A 331 -4.50 -34.76 -10.81
CA ALA A 331 -4.25 -33.34 -10.56
C ALA A 331 -2.93 -33.10 -9.80
N VAL A 332 -1.84 -33.73 -10.26
CA VAL A 332 -0.51 -33.70 -9.60
C VAL A 332 0.00 -32.28 -9.30
N HIS A 333 -0.32 -31.29 -10.15
CA HIS A 333 0.04 -29.89 -9.93
C HIS A 333 -0.61 -29.28 -8.67
N GLN A 334 -1.75 -29.81 -8.21
CA GLN A 334 -2.39 -29.38 -6.97
C GLN A 334 -1.64 -29.88 -5.74
N ALA A 335 -1.13 -31.12 -5.78
CA ALA A 335 -0.31 -31.69 -4.72
C ALA A 335 0.98 -30.88 -4.51
N GLU A 336 1.70 -30.56 -5.61
CA GLU A 336 2.89 -29.69 -5.55
C GLU A 336 2.58 -28.29 -5.01
N SER A 337 1.41 -27.76 -5.34
CA SER A 337 1.01 -26.42 -4.89
C SER A 337 0.70 -26.36 -3.39
N MET A 338 0.16 -27.46 -2.84
CA MET A 338 -0.28 -27.56 -1.44
C MET A 338 0.84 -27.95 -0.45
N LEU A 339 1.86 -28.69 -0.91
CA LEU A 339 3.04 -29.09 -0.12
C LEU A 339 4.08 -27.97 -0.04
#